data_AF-A0A1H6X1P7-F1
#
_entry.id   AF-A0A1H6X1P7-F1
#
_cell.length_a   1.000
_cell.length_b   1.000
_cell.length_c   1.000
_cell.angle_alpha   90.00
_cell.angle_beta   90.00
_cell.angle_gamma   90.00
#
_symmetry.space_group_name_H-M   'P 1'
#
loop_
_entity.id
_entity.type
_entity.pdbx_description
1 polymer ?
#
loop_
_entity_poly.entity_id
_entity_poly.type
_entity_poly.pdbx_seq_one_letter_code
_entity_poly.pdbx_strand_id
1 'polypeptide(L)'
;MSESSLTPRRLAWAVTVAVIAIALSGLVIGVDRAVLLLAVFAAAGAVARIVTPVERAFAVRRRAIDVGVLLVLAAALAYLGLTTPLS
;
A
#
# COMPACT_ATOMS: atom_id res chain seq x y z
N MET A 1 -17.46 -26.59 -7.52
CA MET A 1 -16.29 -26.21 -6.70
C MET A 1 -16.18 -24.70 -6.79
N SER A 2 -16.55 -24.00 -5.73
CA SER A 2 -16.63 -22.53 -5.74
C SER A 2 -15.22 -21.94 -5.63
N GLU A 3 -14.71 -21.37 -6.73
CA GLU A 3 -13.50 -20.56 -6.77
C GLU A 3 -13.71 -19.26 -5.96
N SER A 4 -13.44 -19.29 -4.66
CA SER A 4 -13.35 -18.08 -3.85
C SER A 4 -11.88 -17.64 -3.73
N SER A 5 -11.33 -17.16 -4.83
CA SER A 5 -10.06 -16.40 -4.87
C SER A 5 -10.28 -14.89 -4.68
N LEU A 6 -11.46 -14.50 -4.17
CA LEU A 6 -11.79 -13.12 -3.88
C LEU A 6 -11.13 -12.71 -2.57
N THR A 7 -10.26 -11.70 -2.63
CA THR A 7 -9.74 -11.00 -1.44
C THR A 7 -10.89 -10.81 -0.46
N PRO A 8 -10.78 -11.27 0.81
CA PRO A 8 -11.90 -11.21 1.73
C PRO A 8 -12.41 -9.77 1.79
N ARG A 9 -13.69 -9.56 1.49
CA ARG A 9 -14.31 -8.23 1.38
C ARG A 9 -14.03 -7.35 2.61
N ARG A 10 -13.90 -7.99 3.79
CA ARG A 10 -13.50 -7.37 5.06
C ARG A 10 -12.09 -6.77 4.99
N LEU A 11 -11.13 -7.47 4.41
CA LEU A 11 -9.75 -7.01 4.25
C LEU A 11 -9.68 -5.83 3.28
N ALA A 12 -10.41 -5.88 2.16
CA ALA A 12 -10.47 -4.77 1.23
C ALA A 12 -11.00 -3.50 1.92
N TRP A 13 -12.12 -3.61 2.65
CA TRP A 13 -12.66 -2.50 3.44
C TRP A 13 -11.69 -1.99 4.50
N ALA A 14 -11.04 -2.89 5.25
CA ALA A 14 -10.09 -2.51 6.29
C ALA A 14 -8.91 -1.72 5.72
N VAL A 15 -8.35 -2.16 4.58
CA VAL A 15 -7.25 -1.47 3.90
C VAL A 15 -7.70 -0.11 3.38
N THR A 16 -8.88 -0.01 2.76
CA THR A 16 -9.42 1.27 2.29
C THR A 16 -9.61 2.26 3.45
N VAL A 17 -10.20 1.82 4.55
CA VAL A 17 -10.38 2.66 5.75
C VAL A 17 -9.03 3.10 6.32
N ALA A 18 -8.04 2.21 6.37
CA ALA A 18 -6.70 2.55 6.83
C ALA A 18 -6.03 3.62 5.95
N VAL A 19 -6.11 3.49 4.63
CA VAL A 19 -5.56 4.50 3.69
C VAL A 19 -6.22 5.86 3.90
N ILE A 20 -7.56 5.88 4.03
CA ILE A 20 -8.31 7.13 4.29
C ILE A 20 -7.91 7.74 5.63
N ALA A 21 -7.82 6.93 6.68
CA ALA A 21 -7.44 7.40 8.01
C ALA A 21 -6.02 7.97 8.04
N ILE A 22 -5.05 7.32 7.38
CA ILE A 22 -3.68 7.84 7.24
C ILE A 22 -3.68 9.15 6.45
N ALA A 23 -4.42 9.24 5.35
CA ALA A 23 -4.51 10.47 4.57
C ALA A 23 -5.11 11.62 5.38
N LEU A 24 -6.21 11.38 6.10
CA LEU A 24 -6.86 12.38 6.96
C LEU A 24 -6.01 12.75 8.18
N SER A 25 -5.13 11.86 8.66
CA SER A 25 -4.22 12.19 9.77
C SER A 25 -3.31 13.39 9.46
N GLY A 26 -3.05 13.68 8.18
CA GLY A 26 -2.26 14.84 7.74
C GLY A 26 -2.84 16.18 8.20
N LEU A 27 -4.14 16.26 8.48
CA LEU A 27 -4.80 17.43 9.07
C LEU A 27 -4.36 17.69 10.53
N VAL A 28 -3.86 16.67 11.23
CA VAL A 28 -3.52 16.73 12.66
C VAL A 28 -2.00 16.72 12.88
N ILE A 29 -1.28 15.85 12.17
CA ILE A 29 0.15 15.61 12.41
C ILE A 29 1.08 16.22 11.35
N GLY A 30 0.53 16.93 10.36
CA GLY A 30 1.28 17.45 9.22
C GLY A 30 1.24 16.52 8.02
N VAL A 31 1.19 17.12 6.83
CA VAL A 31 1.05 16.41 5.55
C VAL A 31 2.31 15.57 5.25
N ASP A 32 3.49 16.07 5.61
CA ASP A 32 4.77 15.38 5.52
C ASP A 32 4.74 14.01 6.24
N ARG A 33 4.32 14.00 7.51
CA ARG A 33 4.27 12.79 8.33
C ARG A 33 3.21 11.82 7.81
N ALA A 34 2.04 12.32 7.42
CA ALA A 34 0.98 11.48 6.86
C ALA A 34 1.40 10.83 5.53
N VAL A 35 2.12 11.56 4.68
CA VAL A 35 2.66 11.04 3.42
C VAL A 35 3.74 9.98 3.67
N LEU A 36 4.62 10.18 4.66
CA LEU A 36 5.59 9.16 5.07
C LEU A 36 4.92 7.90 5.62
N LEU A 37 3.87 8.04 6.44
CA LEU A 37 3.08 6.89 6.90
C LEU A 37 2.45 6.13 5.74
N LEU A 38 1.95 6.85 4.73
CA LEU A 38 1.40 6.25 3.52
C LEU A 38 2.47 5.50 2.71
N ALA A 39 3.70 6.04 2.66
CA ALA A 39 4.84 5.37 2.04
C ALA A 39 5.18 4.05 2.74
N VAL A 40 5.25 4.06 4.07
CA VAL A 40 5.49 2.85 4.89
C VAL A 40 4.37 1.84 4.67
N PHE A 41 3.11 2.30 4.64
CA PHE A 41 1.96 1.44 4.40
C PHE A 41 2.01 0.77 3.01
N ALA A 42 2.37 1.52 1.97
CA ALA A 42 2.55 0.98 0.63
C ALA A 42 3.69 -0.05 0.57
N ALA A 43 4.82 0.23 1.22
CA ALA A 43 5.93 -0.72 1.33
C ALA A 43 5.53 -2.00 2.08
N ALA A 44 4.78 -1.88 3.18
CA ALA A 44 4.24 -3.03 3.91
C ALA A 44 3.30 -3.88 3.04
N GLY A 45 2.47 -3.25 2.21
CA GLY A 45 1.65 -3.94 1.21
C GLY A 45 2.48 -4.72 0.18
N ALA A 46 3.61 -4.16 -0.26
CA ALA A 46 4.54 -4.83 -1.17
C ALA A 46 5.17 -6.07 -0.50
N VAL A 47 5.65 -5.92 0.73
CA VAL A 47 6.21 -7.04 1.52
C VAL A 47 5.15 -8.12 1.72
N ALA A 48 3.95 -7.76 2.17
CA ALA A 48 2.84 -8.70 2.37
C ALA A 48 2.54 -9.50 1.10
N ARG A 49 2.60 -8.85 -0.07
CA ARG A 49 2.50 -9.54 -1.36
C ARG A 49 3.67 -10.46 -1.62
N ILE A 50 4.92 -10.10 -1.30
CA ILE A 50 6.14 -10.93 -1.50
C ILE A 50 6.17 -12.18 -0.60
N VAL A 51 5.63 -12.13 0.61
CA VAL A 51 5.61 -13.30 1.52
C VAL A 51 4.40 -14.21 1.34
N THR A 52 3.31 -13.74 0.72
CA THR A 52 2.13 -14.61 0.48
C THR A 52 2.41 -15.64 -0.62
N PRO A 53 2.21 -16.94 -0.38
CA PRO A 53 2.52 -18.00 -1.35
C PRO A 53 1.63 -17.90 -2.60
N VAL A 54 2.19 -18.26 -3.76
CA VAL A 54 1.56 -18.10 -5.07
C VAL A 54 1.30 -19.46 -5.70
N GLU A 55 0.06 -19.73 -6.10
CA GLU A 55 -0.35 -21.04 -6.64
C GLU A 55 -0.24 -21.19 -8.17
N ARG A 56 -0.06 -20.10 -8.94
CA ARG A 56 -0.07 -20.16 -10.44
C ARG A 56 0.94 -19.22 -11.10
N ALA A 57 1.55 -19.64 -12.21
CA ALA A 57 2.58 -18.88 -12.95
C ALA A 57 2.10 -17.50 -13.45
N PHE A 58 0.86 -17.36 -13.93
CA PHE A 58 0.29 -16.06 -14.30
C PHE A 58 0.08 -15.12 -13.10
N ALA A 59 -0.13 -15.68 -11.90
CA ALA A 59 -0.23 -14.89 -10.69
C ALA A 59 1.13 -14.28 -10.28
N VAL A 60 2.25 -14.91 -10.65
CA VAL A 60 3.61 -14.37 -10.40
C VAL A 60 3.86 -13.08 -11.17
N ARG A 61 3.53 -13.03 -12.47
CA ARG A 61 3.73 -11.82 -13.31
C ARG A 61 2.84 -10.66 -12.84
N ARG A 62 1.57 -10.95 -12.52
CA ARG A 62 0.64 -9.93 -11.98
C ARG A 62 1.11 -9.41 -10.62
N ARG A 63 1.61 -10.30 -9.76
CA ARG A 63 2.20 -9.95 -8.45
C ARG A 63 3.46 -9.09 -8.59
N ALA A 64 4.34 -9.39 -9.55
CA ALA A 64 5.53 -8.59 -9.78
C ALA A 64 5.17 -7.15 -10.16
N ILE A 65 4.17 -6.96 -11.04
CA ILE A 65 3.63 -5.63 -11.38
C ILE A 65 3.03 -4.97 -10.14
N ASP A 66 2.21 -5.70 -9.40
CA ASP A 66 1.53 -5.24 -8.19
C ASP A 66 2.51 -4.79 -7.07
N VAL A 67 3.59 -5.53 -6.86
CA VAL A 67 4.69 -5.20 -5.94
C VAL A 67 5.48 -4.01 -6.47
N GLY A 68 5.79 -4.00 -7.77
CA GLY A 68 6.50 -2.89 -8.41
C GLY A 68 5.75 -1.57 -8.27
N VAL A 69 4.44 -1.57 -8.53
CA VAL A 69 3.58 -0.40 -8.36
C VAL A 69 3.59 0.08 -6.89
N LEU A 70 3.50 -0.83 -5.93
CA LEU A 70 3.54 -0.47 -4.50
C LEU A 70 4.90 0.08 -4.07
N LEU A 71 5.99 -0.48 -4.57
CA LEU A 71 7.35 0.01 -4.29
C LEU A 71 7.57 1.39 -4.91
N VAL A 72 7.14 1.60 -6.16
CA VAL A 72 7.23 2.91 -6.82
C VAL A 72 6.36 3.94 -6.09
N LEU A 73 5.15 3.56 -5.68
CA LEU A 73 4.29 4.42 -4.89
C LEU A 73 4.93 4.75 -3.53
N ALA A 74 5.49 3.77 -2.84
CA ALA A 74 6.20 3.98 -1.59
C ALA A 74 7.40 4.93 -1.77
N ALA A 75 8.19 4.75 -2.82
CA ALA A 75 9.32 5.62 -3.12
C ALA A 75 8.87 7.05 -3.46
N ALA A 76 7.81 7.20 -4.26
CA ALA A 76 7.25 8.51 -4.61
C ALA A 76 6.69 9.23 -3.38
N LEU A 77 5.97 8.52 -2.50
CA LEU A 77 5.46 9.07 -1.25
C LEU A 77 6.59 9.40 -0.29
N ALA A 78 7.61 8.54 -0.16
CA ALA A 78 8.77 8.83 0.68
C ALA A 78 9.52 10.07 0.18
N TYR A 79 9.76 10.16 -1.13
CA TYR A 79 10.34 11.34 -1.74
C TYR A 79 9.48 12.58 -1.48
N LEU A 80 8.17 12.51 -1.72
CA LEU A 80 7.25 13.61 -1.46
C LEU A 80 7.30 14.02 0.01
N GLY A 81 7.13 13.11 0.96
CA GLY A 81 7.13 13.43 2.40
C GLY A 81 8.45 14.03 2.89
N LEU A 82 9.59 13.54 2.37
CA LEU A 82 10.91 14.08 2.71
C LEU A 82 11.24 15.41 2.01
N THR A 83 10.62 15.68 0.86
CA THR A 83 10.91 16.88 0.05
C THR A 83 9.85 17.95 0.15
N THR A 84 8.66 17.67 0.70
CA THR A 84 7.64 18.67 1.00
C THR A 84 8.21 19.68 2.00
N PRO A 85 8.51 20.92 1.57
CA PRO A 85 9.03 21.94 2.45
C PRO A 85 7.85 22.79 2.91
N LEU A 86 7.11 22.33 3.92
CA LEU A 86 6.06 23.14 4.55
C LEU A 86 6.01 22.84 6.05
N SER A 87 6.78 23.66 6.79
CA SER A 87 6.52 24.29 8.11
C SER A 87 5.64 23.55 9.12
#